data_AF-A0A2E5IXJ9-F1
#
_entry.id   AF-A0A2E5IXJ9-F1
#
_cell.length_a   1.000
_cell.length_b   1.000
_cell.length_c   1.000
_cell.angle_alpha   90.00
_cell.angle_beta   90.00
_cell.angle_gamma   90.00
#
_symmetry.space_group_name_H-M   'P 1'
#
loop_
_entity.id
_entity.type
_entity.pdbx_description
1 polymer ?
#
loop_
_entity_poly.entity_id
_entity_poly.type
_entity_poly.pdbx_seq_one_letter_code
_entity_poly.pdbx_strand_id
1 'polypeptide(L)' 'MTMPDIIDEIMDNFRKNGDALYDGGEAVTQTEHALQTAWFIEQDGGSDGLIAAALLHDYGHVMGRPDADLENL' A
#
# COMPACT_ATOMS: atom_id res chain seq x y z
N MET A 1 5.04 28.50 1.72
CA MET A 1 5.31 27.07 1.53
C MET A 1 4.00 26.44 1.14
N THR A 2 3.89 25.92 -0.09
CA THR A 2 2.75 25.10 -0.51
C THR A 2 2.85 23.75 0.18
N MET A 3 1.72 23.18 0.59
CA MET A 3 1.72 21.79 1.05
C MET A 3 2.18 20.87 -0.09
N PRO A 4 2.92 19.79 0.21
CA PRO A 4 3.22 18.77 -0.79
C PRO A 4 1.91 18.18 -1.35
N ASP A 5 1.93 17.81 -2.63
CA ASP A 5 0.83 17.08 -3.24
C ASP A 5 0.66 15.74 -2.49
N ILE A 6 -0.59 15.36 -2.20
CA ILE A 6 -0.87 14.11 -1.48
C ILE A 6 -0.34 12.88 -2.24
N ILE A 7 -0.32 12.94 -3.57
CA ILE A 7 0.24 11.87 -4.39
C ILE A 7 1.76 11.78 -4.19
N ASP A 8 2.45 12.91 -4.11
CA ASP A 8 3.90 12.93 -3.83
C ASP A 8 4.20 12.35 -2.45
N GLU A 9 3.39 12.67 -1.44
CA GLU A 9 3.53 12.11 -0.08
C GLU A 9 3.33 10.59 -0.08
N ILE A 10 2.30 10.09 -0.77
CA ILE A 10 2.04 8.65 -0.91
C ILE A 10 3.24 7.95 -1.54
N MET A 11 3.72 8.46 -2.68
CA MET A 11 4.83 7.86 -3.41
C MET A 11 6.13 7.91 -2.63
N ASP A 12 6.37 8.98 -1.87
CA ASP A 12 7.53 9.09 -1.00
C ASP A 12 7.52 8.07 0.14
N ASN A 13 6.36 7.75 0.70
CA ASN A 13 6.25 6.74 1.75
C ASN A 13 6.52 5.33 1.19
N PHE A 14 6.00 4.99 0.01
CA PHE A 14 6.36 3.74 -0.68
C PHE A 14 7.87 3.65 -0.94
N ARG A 15 8.51 4.74 -1.39
CA ARG A 15 9.97 4.74 -1.63
C ARG A 15 10.80 4.57 -0.36
N LYS A 16 10.34 5.12 0.77
CA LYS A 16 11.11 5.12 2.03
C LYS A 16 10.95 3.83 2.82
N ASN A 17 9.73 3.28 2.84
CA ASN A 17 9.34 2.22 3.76
C ASN A 17 8.90 0.94 3.05
N GLY A 18 8.67 1.02 1.74
CA GLY A 18 8.08 -0.07 0.97
C GLY A 18 8.97 -1.29 0.76
N ASP A 19 10.28 -1.18 1.03
CA ASP A 19 11.25 -2.29 0.96
C ASP A 19 11.21 -3.20 2.21
N ALA A 20 10.47 -2.81 3.25
CA ALA A 20 10.24 -3.69 4.39
C ALA A 20 9.43 -4.91 3.95
N LEU A 21 9.73 -6.08 4.55
CA LEU A 21 8.90 -7.26 4.35
C LEU A 21 7.47 -6.98 4.82
N TYR A 22 6.51 -7.56 4.11
CA TYR A 22 5.11 -7.48 4.47
C TYR A 22 4.87 -8.19 5.81
N ASP A 23 4.14 -7.54 6.70
CA ASP A 23 3.84 -8.06 8.04
C ASP A 23 3.00 -9.34 7.91
N GLY A 24 3.16 -10.30 8.82
CA GLY A 24 2.45 -11.59 8.75
C GLY A 24 3.21 -12.74 8.07
N GLY A 25 4.46 -12.50 7.65
CA GLY A 25 5.41 -13.57 7.27
C GLY A 25 5.41 -13.95 5.79
N GLU A 26 4.85 -13.09 4.93
CA GLU A 26 4.90 -13.28 3.48
C GLU A 26 6.29 -12.93 2.93
N ALA A 27 6.74 -13.67 1.92
CA ALA A 27 8.05 -13.47 1.28
C ALA A 27 8.02 -12.38 0.20
N VAL A 28 7.31 -11.28 0.48
CA VAL A 28 7.19 -10.10 -0.38
C VAL A 28 7.36 -8.84 0.46
N THR A 29 7.79 -7.76 -0.18
CA THR A 29 7.83 -6.43 0.44
C THR A 29 6.45 -5.77 0.46
N GLN A 30 6.28 -4.76 1.30
CA GLN A 30 5.07 -3.93 1.37
C GLN A 30 4.69 -3.36 -0.01
N THR A 31 5.67 -2.89 -0.79
CA THR A 31 5.43 -2.40 -2.16
C THR A 31 5.03 -3.52 -3.10
N GLU A 32 5.69 -4.68 -3.03
CA GLU A 32 5.36 -5.82 -3.90
C GLU A 32 3.95 -6.32 -3.67
N HIS A 33 3.54 -6.48 -2.41
CA HIS A 33 2.17 -6.84 -2.04
C HIS A 33 1.16 -5.87 -2.65
N ALA A 34 1.31 -4.57 -2.36
CA ALA A 34 0.43 -3.52 -2.87
C ALA A 34 0.33 -3.51 -4.42
N LEU A 35 1.46 -3.64 -5.11
CA LEU A 35 1.51 -3.68 -6.58
C LEU A 35 0.87 -4.95 -7.14
N GLN A 36 1.09 -6.10 -6.52
CA GLN A 36 0.50 -7.37 -6.97
C GLN A 36 -1.03 -7.34 -6.82
N THR A 37 -1.56 -6.85 -5.71
CA THR A 37 -3.01 -6.70 -5.51
C THR A 37 -3.62 -5.78 -6.57
N ALA A 38 -3.03 -4.60 -6.79
CA ALA A 38 -3.48 -3.65 -7.81
C ALA A 38 -3.41 -4.24 -9.22
N TRP A 39 -2.32 -4.97 -9.53
CA TRP A 39 -2.12 -5.61 -10.83
C TRP A 39 -3.20 -6.65 -11.12
N PHE A 40 -3.55 -7.53 -10.17
CA PHE A 40 -4.60 -8.52 -10.39
C PHE A 40 -5.97 -7.88 -10.65
N ILE A 41 -6.31 -6.80 -9.93
CA ILE A 41 -7.54 -6.04 -10.16
C ILE A 41 -7.54 -5.39 -11.56
N GLU A 42 -6.42 -4.84 -11.99
CA GLU A 42 -6.28 -4.29 -13.33
C GLU A 42 -6.48 -5.37 -14.41
N GLN A 43 -5.88 -6.54 -14.24
CA GLN A 43 -6.03 -7.67 -15.18
C GLN A 43 -7.48 -8.19 -15.28
N ASP A 44 -8.26 -8.08 -14.20
CA ASP A 44 -9.68 -8.45 -14.19
C ASP A 44 -10.61 -7.35 -14.74
N GLY A 45 -10.05 -6.24 -15.23
CA GLY A 45 -10.82 -5.12 -15.78
C GLY A 45 -11.48 -4.24 -14.71
N GLY A 46 -10.89 -4.19 -13.51
CA GLY A 46 -11.34 -3.32 -12.43
C GLY A 46 -11.28 -1.83 -12.80
N SER A 47 -12.16 -1.04 -12.18
CA SER A 47 -12.14 0.43 -12.35
C SER A 47 -10.89 1.07 -11.74
N ASP A 48 -10.47 2.23 -12.25
CA ASP A 48 -9.34 3.01 -11.71
C ASP A 48 -9.44 3.22 -10.19
N GLY A 49 -10.64 3.49 -9.68
CA GLY A 49 -10.87 3.65 -8.24
C GLY A 49 -10.64 2.36 -7.43
N LEU A 50 -10.97 1.20 -8.01
CA LEU A 50 -10.73 -0.10 -7.38
C LEU A 50 -9.25 -0.49 -7.43
N ILE A 51 -8.58 -0.18 -8.54
CA ILE A 51 -7.12 -0.38 -8.68
C ILE A 51 -6.39 0.48 -7.64
N ALA A 52 -6.76 1.76 -7.51
CA ALA A 52 -6.19 2.65 -6.51
C ALA A 52 -6.49 2.19 -5.07
N ALA A 53 -7.72 1.70 -4.80
CA ALA A 53 -8.07 1.15 -3.50
C ALA A 53 -7.25 -0.09 -3.16
N ALA A 54 -7.06 -1.01 -4.12
CA ALA A 54 -6.24 -2.20 -3.96
C ALA A 54 -4.75 -1.86 -3.70
N LEU A 55 -4.21 -0.85 -4.41
CA LEU A 55 -2.85 -0.37 -4.18
C LEU A 55 -2.65 0.21 -2.77
N LEU A 56 -3.69 0.85 -2.21
CA LEU A 56 -3.58 1.63 -0.98
C LEU A 56 -4.21 0.96 0.25
N HIS A 57 -4.74 -0.26 0.13
CA HIS A 57 -5.53 -0.89 1.20
C HIS A 57 -4.75 -1.04 2.51
N ASP A 58 -3.45 -1.35 2.41
CA ASP A 58 -2.53 -1.54 3.54
C ASP A 58 -1.54 -0.37 3.73
N TYR A 59 -1.87 0.82 3.20
CA TYR A 59 -0.99 1.99 3.27
C TYR A 59 -0.63 2.42 4.71
N GLY A 60 -1.41 2.00 5.71
CA GLY A 60 -1.08 2.14 7.13
C GLY A 60 0.31 1.60 7.48
N HIS A 61 0.62 0.37 7.06
CA HIS A 61 1.93 -0.27 7.27
C HIS A 61 3.06 0.48 6.59
N VAL A 62 2.82 0.95 5.35
CA VAL A 62 3.80 1.75 4.59
C VAL A 62 4.11 3.07 5.29
N MET A 63 3.19 3.65 6.06
CA MET A 63 3.46 4.82 6.90
C MET A 63 4.21 4.51 8.20
N GLY A 64 4.53 3.23 8.47
CA GLY A 64 5.07 2.80 9.75
C GLY A 64 4.06 2.93 10.90
N ARG A 65 2.75 2.98 10.57
CA ARG A 65 1.69 2.83 11.56
C ARG A 65 1.37 1.34 11.62
N PRO A 66 1.74 0.63 12.70
CA PRO A 66 1.30 -0.75 12.85
C PRO A 66 -0.23 -0.76 12.82
N ASP A 67 -0.80 -1.87 12.35
CA ASP A 67 -2.24 -2.11 12.44
C ASP A 67 -2.70 -1.86 13.87
N ALA A 68 -3.38 -0.74 14.06
CA ALA A 68 -4.25 -0.59 15.20
C ALA A 68 -5.43 -1.53 14.92
N ASP A 69 -5.35 -2.74 15.48
CA ASP A 69 -6.49 -3.59 15.81
C ASP A 69 -7.07 -4.49 14.70
N LEU A 70 -6.29 -5.44 14.16
CA LEU A 70 -6.84 -6.65 13.51
C LEU A 70 -6.62 -7.95 14.28
N GLU A 71 -5.89 -7.95 15.42
CA GLU A 71 -5.76 -9.15 16.28
C GLU A 71 -7.01 -9.49 17.13
N ASN A 72 -8.13 -8.77 16.98
CA ASN A 72 -9.37 -9.01 17.73
C ASN A 72 -10.65 -8.97 16.86
N LEU A 73 -10.65 -9.67 15.72
CA LEU A 73 -11.88 -10.07 15.04
C LEU A 73 -11.92 -11.58 14.78
#